data_AF-A0A929J3B8-F1
#
_entry.id   AF-A0A929J3B8-F1
#
_cell.length_a   1.000
_cell.length_b   1.000
_cell.length_c   1.000
_cell.angle_alpha   90.00
_cell.angle_beta   90.00
_cell.angle_gamma   90.00
#
_symmetry.space_group_name_H-M   'P 1'
#
loop_
_entity.id
_entity.type
_entity.pdbx_description
1 polymer ?
#
loop_
_entity_poly.entity_id
_entity_poly.type
_entity_poly.pdbx_seq_one_letter_code
_entity_poly.pdbx_strand_id
1 'polypeptide(L)' 'MILKWVDSLEIAIELDETHPDVDPKQLNFVDLRQWILDLEDFDDDPEHSGERILEAVQ' A
#
# COMPACT_ATOMS: atom_id res chain seq x y z
N MET A 1 -6.25 11.76 4.97
CA MET A 1 -6.47 11.14 6.30
C MET A 1 -5.25 10.27 6.54
N ILE A 2 -4.65 10.27 7.73
CA ILE A 2 -3.43 9.48 7.97
C ILE A 2 -3.71 7.98 7.77
N LEU A 3 -3.11 7.39 6.73
CA LEU A 3 -3.14 5.97 6.43
C LEU A 3 -2.09 5.24 7.24
N LYS A 4 -2.49 4.06 7.71
CA LYS A 4 -1.61 3.14 8.43
C LYS A 4 -1.60 1.78 7.77
N TRP A 5 -0.57 0.98 8.06
CA TRP A 5 -0.46 -0.38 7.53
C TRP A 5 -1.68 -1.27 7.83
N VAL A 6 -2.44 -0.96 8.89
CA VAL A 6 -3.67 -1.70 9.24
C VAL A 6 -4.87 -1.34 8.34
N ASP A 7 -4.82 -0.20 7.66
CA ASP A 7 -5.88 0.32 6.79
C ASP A 7 -5.68 -0.19 5.36
N SER A 8 -5.48 -1.50 5.21
CA SER A 8 -5.10 -2.11 3.92
C SER A 8 -6.12 -1.86 2.81
N LEU A 9 -7.41 -1.74 3.12
CA LEU A 9 -8.43 -1.39 2.15
C LEU A 9 -8.29 0.05 1.65
N GLU A 10 -8.07 1.02 2.55
CA GLU A 10 -7.91 2.43 2.18
C GLU A 10 -6.63 2.63 1.36
N ILE A 11 -5.54 1.97 1.77
CA ILE A 11 -4.29 1.94 1.01
C ILE A 11 -4.52 1.38 -0.40
N ALA A 12 -5.26 0.27 -0.54
CA ALA A 12 -5.54 -0.32 -1.85
C ALA A 12 -6.36 0.61 -2.75
N ILE A 13 -7.32 1.34 -2.18
CA ILE A 13 -8.12 2.34 -2.91
C ILE A 13 -7.23 3.49 -3.37
N GLU A 14 -6.41 4.05 -2.49
CA GLU A 14 -5.49 5.15 -2.84
C GLU A 14 -4.47 4.73 -3.90
N LEU A 15 -3.96 3.51 -3.83
CA LEU A 15 -3.08 2.95 -4.86
C LEU A 15 -3.82 2.77 -6.20
N ASP A 16 -5.07 2.32 -6.20
CA ASP A 16 -5.89 2.20 -7.42
C ASP A 16 -6.21 3.57 -8.03
N GLU A 17 -6.46 4.59 -7.19
CA GLU A 17 -6.71 5.96 -7.63
C GLU A 17 -5.45 6.65 -8.18
N THR A 18 -4.28 6.43 -7.56
CA THR A 18 -3.01 6.98 -8.05
C THR A 18 -2.42 6.20 -9.21
N HIS A 19 -2.64 4.89 -9.28
CA HIS A 19 -2.06 3.98 -10.27
C HIS A 19 -3.12 3.10 -10.97
N PRO A 20 -4.15 3.69 -11.62
CA PRO A 20 -5.28 2.94 -12.18
C PRO A 20 -4.93 2.01 -13.35
N ASP A 21 -3.78 2.22 -13.97
CA ASP A 21 -3.26 1.39 -15.08
C ASP A 21 -2.48 0.16 -14.60
N VAL A 22 -2.23 0.02 -13.28
CA VAL A 22 -1.45 -1.10 -12.75
C VAL A 22 -2.32 -2.00 -11.89
N ASP A 23 -2.31 -3.29 -12.21
CA ASP A 23 -2.98 -4.30 -11.40
C ASP A 23 -2.14 -4.55 -10.13
N PRO A 24 -2.63 -4.20 -8.93
CA PRO A 24 -1.85 -4.33 -7.71
C PRO A 24 -1.46 -5.78 -7.43
N LYS A 25 -2.23 -6.78 -7.89
CA LYS A 25 -1.94 -8.21 -7.70
C LYS A 25 -0.79 -8.72 -8.55
N GLN A 26 -0.38 -7.96 -9.57
CA GLN A 26 0.80 -8.27 -10.37
C GLN A 26 2.08 -7.67 -9.79
N LEU A 27 1.98 -6.80 -8.78
CA LEU A 27 3.15 -6.23 -8.12
C LEU A 27 3.79 -7.24 -7.16
N ASN A 28 5.10 -7.14 -7.05
CA ASN A 28 5.88 -7.76 -6.00
C ASN A 28 5.82 -6.90 -4.74
N PHE A 29 5.87 -7.54 -3.57
CA PHE A 29 5.77 -6.86 -2.27
C PHE A 29 6.79 -5.73 -2.05
N VAL A 30 7.94 -5.79 -2.71
CA VAL A 30 8.94 -4.71 -2.65
C VAL A 30 8.41 -3.44 -3.30
N ASP A 31 7.84 -3.56 -4.50
CA ASP A 31 7.30 -2.42 -5.25
C ASP A 31 6.01 -1.93 -4.60
N LEU A 32 5.11 -2.85 -4.19
CA LEU A 32 3.91 -2.50 -3.45
C LEU A 32 4.22 -1.71 -2.18
N ARG A 33 5.18 -2.19 -1.36
CA ARG A 33 5.62 -1.47 -0.16
C ARG A 33 6.15 -0.08 -0.51
N GLN A 34 6.95 0.03 -1.57
CA GLN A 34 7.50 1.32 -1.97
C GLN A 34 6.40 2.30 -2.38
N TRP A 35 5.36 1.83 -3.08
CA TRP A 35 4.23 2.67 -3.48
C TRP A 35 3.43 3.15 -2.28
N ILE A 36 3.20 2.27 -1.29
CA ILE A 36 2.51 2.63 -0.05
C ILE A 36 3.32 3.70 0.72
N LEU A 37 4.64 3.58 0.75
CA LEU A 37 5.53 4.57 1.37
C LEU A 37 5.61 5.90 0.60
N ASP A 38 5.24 5.91 -0.68
CA ASP A 38 5.23 7.11 -1.53
C ASP A 38 3.88 7.86 -1.47
N LEU A 39 2.83 7.24 -0.90
CA LEU A 39 1.53 7.88 -0.70
C LEU A 39 1.67 9.10 0.23
N GLU A 40 1.13 10.24 -0.20
CA GLU A 40 1.23 11.50 0.56
C GLU A 40 0.50 11.45 1.91
N ASP A 41 -0.55 10.63 2.02
CA ASP A 41 -1.37 10.47 3.22
C ASP A 41 -0.88 9.31 4.12
N PHE A 42 0.21 8.63 3.77
CA PHE A 42 0.76 7.53 4.55
C PHE A 42 1.71 8.01 5.67
N ASP A 43 1.38 7.67 6.93
CA ASP A 43 2.15 8.07 8.12
C ASP A 43 2.18 6.91 9.15
N ASP A 44 2.89 5.84 8.78
CA ASP A 44 3.20 4.70 9.66
C ASP A 44 4.65 4.24 9.44
N ASP A 45 5.15 3.41 10.35
CA ASP A 45 6.54 3.02 10.36
C ASP A 45 6.84 2.03 9.21
N PRO A 46 7.81 2.30 8.32
CA PRO A 46 8.13 1.42 7.20
C PRO A 46 8.56 0.02 7.63
N GLU A 47 8.99 -0.20 8.87
CA GLU A 47 9.37 -1.51 9.41
C GLU A 47 8.15 -2.35 9.83
N HIS A 48 6.97 -1.73 9.98
CA HIS A 48 5.71 -2.43 10.27
C HIS A 48 5.08 -3.13 9.05
N SER A 49 5.67 -2.99 7.86
CA SER A 49 5.22 -3.66 6.64
C SER A 49 5.52 -5.17 6.65
N GLY A 50 4.66 -5.96 7.30
CA GLY A 50 4.73 -7.43 7.24
C GLY A 50 4.15 -7.98 5.93
N GLU A 51 4.60 -9.18 5.52
CA GLU A 51 4.09 -9.85 4.31
C GLU A 51 2.56 -10.01 4.32
N ARG A 52 1.96 -10.30 5.49
CA ARG A 52 0.49 -10.40 5.63
C ARG A 52 -0.26 -9.09 5.38
N ILE A 53 0.38 -7.96 5.63
CA ILE A 53 -0.23 -6.64 5.41
C ILE A 53 -0.20 -6.31 3.93
N LEU A 54 0.96 -6.53 3.30
CA LEU A 54 1.13 -6.35 1.87
C LEU A 54 0.21 -7.30 1.07
N GLU A 55 0.04 -8.53 1.56
CA GLU A 55 -0.95 -9.48 1.04
C GLU A 55 -2.40 -8.97 1.20
N ALA A 56 -2.73 -8.28 2.31
CA ALA A 56 -4.07 -7.75 2.52
C ALA A 56 -4.40 -6.51 1.67
N VAL A 57 -3.39 -5.82 1.15
CA VAL A 57 -3.55 -4.68 0.22
C VAL A 57 -3.77 -5.16 -1.22
N GLN A 58 -3.25 -6.34 -1.60
CA GLN A 58 -3.42 -6.96 -2.93
C GLN A 58 -4.75 -7.71 -3.10
#